data_AF-A0A971YG10-F1
#
_entry.id   AF-A0A971YG10-F1
#
_cell.length_a   1.000
_cell.length_b   1.000
_cell.length_c   1.000
_cell.angle_alpha   90.00
_cell.angle_beta   90.00
_cell.angle_gamma   90.00
#
_symmetry.space_group_name_H-M   'P 1'
#
loop_
_entity.id
_entity.type
_entity.pdbx_description
1 polymer ?
#
loop_
_entity_poly.entity_id
_entity_poly.type
_entity_poly.pdbx_seq_one_letter_code
_entity_poly.pdbx_strand_id
1 'polypeptide(L)'
;MDKEKRFQIGNRISKITILANVFLTLIKAVIGIIAHSSAMIADSIHTLSDVATTIAVMIGLRMSKKDEDADHPYGHEKIEPIVSSILASILFITALAIGYAGIKAILSKQISTPEPLAIYGAILSIAVKEWMYRYTVKGAKAIESTALLADAWHHRSDAFSSIGALLGITGAIMGYPILDPLAALIISILIAKVSIDIYSQAIRQLIDYAGDAEMIESIRQDILKTEGVIQIDNLKTRVHANKMYVDVELSVDSNMSLTDAHAIAEHVHNIIETNQKNVKHCMVHVNPLGSHESE
;
A
#
# COMPACT_ATOMS: atom_id res chain seq x y z
N MET A 1 -7.80 24.35 -10.78
CA MET A 1 -6.32 24.26 -10.73
C MET A 1 -5.86 23.28 -11.81
N ASP A 2 -4.80 23.61 -12.54
CA ASP A 2 -4.29 22.79 -13.64
C ASP A 2 -3.80 21.40 -13.15
N LYS A 3 -3.98 20.34 -13.96
CA LYS A 3 -3.61 18.96 -13.62
C LYS A 3 -2.12 18.85 -13.31
N GLU A 4 -1.30 19.57 -14.07
CA GLU A 4 0.15 19.63 -13.88
C GLU A 4 0.52 20.23 -12.52
N LYS A 5 -0.14 21.32 -12.11
CA LYS A 5 0.05 21.94 -10.79
C LYS A 5 -0.38 21.02 -9.65
N ARG A 6 -1.49 20.28 -9.79
CA ARG A 6 -1.92 19.27 -8.81
C ARG A 6 -0.87 18.18 -8.64
N PHE A 7 -0.34 17.67 -9.74
CA PHE A 7 0.71 16.65 -9.75
C PHE A 7 1.99 17.13 -9.07
N GLN A 8 2.47 18.33 -9.41
CA GLN A 8 3.67 18.91 -8.82
C GLN A 8 3.55 19.14 -7.30
N ILE A 9 2.39 19.62 -6.83
CA ILE A 9 2.12 19.79 -5.40
C ILE A 9 2.16 18.43 -4.68
N GLY A 10 1.47 17.42 -5.21
CA GLY A 10 1.47 16.08 -4.63
C GLY A 10 2.88 15.49 -4.55
N ASN A 11 3.62 15.53 -5.65
CA ASN A 11 4.99 15.02 -5.72
C ASN A 11 5.95 15.74 -4.75
N ARG A 12 5.78 17.06 -4.59
CA ARG A 12 6.57 17.84 -3.63
C ARG A 12 6.28 17.41 -2.19
N ILE A 13 5.01 17.23 -1.84
CA ILE A 13 4.60 16.80 -0.49
C ILE A 13 5.20 15.43 -0.19
N SER A 14 4.99 14.45 -1.07
CA SER A 14 5.52 13.09 -0.88
C SER A 14 7.05 13.07 -0.75
N LYS A 15 7.78 13.85 -1.55
CA LYS A 15 9.25 13.94 -1.40
C LYS A 15 9.68 14.49 -0.05
N ILE A 16 9.01 15.53 0.43
CA ILE A 16 9.33 16.16 1.72
C ILE A 16 9.02 15.21 2.88
N THR A 17 7.87 14.53 2.84
CA THR A 17 7.47 13.59 3.90
C THR A 17 8.37 12.36 3.94
N ILE A 18 8.80 11.84 2.79
CA ILE A 18 9.80 10.75 2.72
C ILE A 18 11.12 11.18 3.34
N LEU A 19 11.66 12.34 2.94
CA LEU A 19 12.92 12.85 3.49
C LEU A 19 12.83 13.09 5.00
N ALA A 20 11.69 13.62 5.47
CA ALA A 20 11.43 13.81 6.89
C ALA A 20 11.41 12.47 7.64
N ASN A 21 10.73 11.44 7.13
CA ASN A 21 10.73 10.11 7.73
C ASN A 21 12.13 9.47 7.74
N VAL A 22 12.91 9.59 6.66
CA VAL A 22 14.30 9.09 6.61
C VAL A 22 15.15 9.72 7.70
N PHE A 23 15.12 11.05 7.82
CA PHE A 23 15.88 11.77 8.83
C PHE A 23 15.40 11.44 10.25
N LEU A 24 14.09 11.35 10.43
CA LEU A 24 13.48 11.02 11.72
C LEU A 24 13.87 9.60 12.17
N THR A 25 13.86 8.63 11.27
CA THR A 25 14.34 7.26 11.54
C THR A 25 15.78 7.24 12.02
N LEU A 26 16.69 7.97 11.36
CA LEU A 26 18.09 8.04 11.76
C LEU A 26 18.25 8.65 13.16
N ILE A 27 17.57 9.76 13.43
CA ILE A 27 17.60 10.41 14.75
C ILE A 27 17.10 9.46 15.83
N LYS A 28 15.93 8.82 15.62
CA LYS A 28 15.35 7.89 16.60
C LYS A 28 16.25 6.70 16.86
N ALA A 29 16.84 6.12 15.82
CA ALA A 29 17.75 4.99 15.95
C ALA A 29 18.97 5.37 16.80
N VAL A 30 19.61 6.50 16.50
CA VAL A 30 20.76 7.00 17.27
C VAL A 30 20.38 7.27 18.72
N ILE A 31 19.27 7.97 18.96
CA ILE A 31 18.78 8.26 20.32
C ILE A 31 18.44 6.96 21.06
N GLY A 32 17.79 6.00 20.40
CA GLY A 32 17.39 4.73 21.01
C GLY A 32 18.58 3.89 21.44
N ILE A 33 19.66 3.88 20.65
CA ILE A 33 20.90 3.18 20.99
C ILE A 33 21.62 3.86 22.15
N ILE A 34 21.81 5.19 22.09
CA ILE A 34 22.50 5.95 23.13
C ILE A 34 21.73 5.91 24.45
N ALA A 35 20.41 6.10 24.38
CA ALA A 35 19.55 6.12 25.56
C ALA A 35 19.12 4.74 26.05
N HIS A 36 19.61 3.65 25.42
CA HIS A 36 19.27 2.27 25.75
C HIS A 36 17.75 1.99 25.82
N SER A 37 16.97 2.61 24.93
CA SER A 37 15.50 2.47 24.89
C SER A 37 15.07 1.50 23.80
N SER A 38 14.47 0.38 24.21
CA SER A 38 13.89 -0.60 23.30
C SER A 38 12.66 -0.02 22.59
N ALA A 39 11.85 0.79 23.29
CA ALA A 39 10.66 1.41 22.71
C ALA A 39 11.04 2.43 21.61
N MET A 40 12.10 3.23 21.83
CA MET A 40 12.61 4.16 20.83
C MET A 40 13.15 3.45 19.59
N ILE A 41 13.88 2.34 19.79
CA ILE A 41 14.38 1.52 18.68
C ILE A 41 13.19 0.94 17.89
N ALA A 42 12.18 0.41 18.57
CA ALA A 42 10.98 -0.12 17.92
C ALA A 42 10.23 0.97 17.11
N ASP A 43 10.05 2.16 17.69
CA ASP A 43 9.42 3.31 17.01
C ASP A 43 10.26 3.83 15.82
N SER A 44 11.59 3.71 15.89
CA SER A 44 12.50 3.98 14.76
C SER A 44 12.28 2.99 13.62
N ILE A 45 12.12 1.70 13.92
CA ILE A 45 11.90 0.65 12.93
C ILE A 45 10.49 0.73 12.35
N HIS A 46 9.49 1.13 13.14
CA HIS A 46 8.16 1.47 12.62
C HIS A 46 8.26 2.58 11.58
N THR A 47 8.95 3.69 11.91
CA THR A 47 9.14 4.80 10.95
C THR A 47 9.97 4.38 9.72
N LEU A 48 10.96 3.49 9.90
CA LEU A 48 11.72 2.90 8.79
C LEU A 48 10.83 2.06 7.87
N SER A 49 9.85 1.36 8.44
CA SER A 49 8.88 0.56 7.68
C SER A 49 8.08 1.45 6.73
N ASP A 50 7.65 2.63 7.19
CA ASP A 50 6.95 3.62 6.34
C ASP A 50 7.83 4.06 5.15
N VAL A 51 9.11 4.34 5.43
CA VAL A 51 10.09 4.71 4.39
C VAL A 51 10.28 3.56 3.41
N ALA A 52 10.45 2.33 3.91
CA ALA A 52 10.65 1.14 3.10
C ALA A 52 9.45 0.90 2.18
N THR A 53 8.23 0.97 2.70
CA THR A 53 6.99 0.87 1.91
C THR A 53 6.93 1.94 0.83
N THR A 54 7.27 3.19 1.16
CA THR A 54 7.24 4.28 0.17
C THR A 54 8.30 4.11 -0.91
N ILE A 55 9.49 3.63 -0.54
CA ILE A 55 10.57 3.30 -1.49
C ILE A 55 10.15 2.11 -2.36
N ALA A 56 9.51 1.08 -1.80
CA ALA A 56 8.99 -0.07 -2.54
C ALA A 56 8.04 0.39 -3.65
N VAL A 57 7.08 1.24 -3.29
CA VAL A 57 6.13 1.84 -4.23
C VAL A 57 6.86 2.69 -5.27
N MET A 58 7.83 3.52 -4.88
CA MET A 58 8.58 4.34 -5.84
C MET A 58 9.43 3.51 -6.82
N ILE A 59 10.10 2.46 -6.33
CA ILE A 59 10.88 1.53 -7.17
C ILE A 59 9.92 0.77 -8.09
N GLY A 60 8.83 0.22 -7.53
CA GLY A 60 7.76 -0.43 -8.25
C GLY A 60 7.26 0.43 -9.40
N LEU A 61 6.80 1.65 -9.11
CA LEU A 61 6.35 2.60 -10.12
C LEU A 61 7.40 2.96 -11.17
N ARG A 62 8.69 3.00 -10.83
CA ARG A 62 9.76 3.26 -11.81
C ARG A 62 10.03 2.04 -12.69
N MET A 63 10.02 0.84 -12.13
CA MET A 63 10.28 -0.40 -12.86
C MET A 63 9.07 -0.83 -13.69
N SER A 64 7.85 -0.62 -13.19
CA SER A 64 6.58 -0.83 -13.90
C SER A 64 6.40 0.11 -15.09
N LYS A 65 7.14 1.23 -15.15
CA LYS A 65 7.18 2.11 -16.33
C LYS A 65 8.07 1.60 -17.46
N LYS A 66 8.82 0.50 -17.26
CA LYS A 66 9.55 -0.13 -18.35
C LYS A 66 8.54 -0.83 -19.26
N ASP A 67 8.49 -0.37 -20.51
CA ASP A 67 7.62 -0.91 -21.54
C ASP A 67 7.89 -2.41 -21.79
N GLU A 68 6.94 -3.04 -22.47
CA GLU A 68 6.99 -4.44 -22.89
C GLU A 68 8.28 -4.74 -23.65
N ASP A 69 8.90 -5.88 -23.37
CA ASP A 69 10.03 -6.41 -24.14
C ASP A 69 9.76 -7.85 -24.58
N ALA A 70 10.64 -8.41 -25.41
CA ALA A 70 10.44 -9.74 -25.98
C ALA A 70 10.32 -10.85 -24.92
N ASP A 71 10.95 -10.67 -23.76
CA ASP A 71 10.89 -11.62 -22.64
C ASP A 71 9.68 -11.34 -21.72
N HIS A 72 9.12 -10.11 -21.76
CA HIS A 72 8.01 -9.66 -20.93
C HIS A 72 6.92 -8.94 -21.77
N PRO A 73 6.12 -9.68 -22.55
CA PRO A 73 5.12 -9.12 -23.47
C PRO A 73 3.94 -8.43 -22.79
N TYR A 74 3.76 -8.63 -21.47
CA TYR A 74 2.74 -7.94 -20.67
C TYR A 74 3.33 -6.81 -19.81
N GLY A 75 4.65 -6.57 -19.92
CA GLY A 75 5.38 -5.55 -19.18
C GLY A 75 5.95 -6.05 -17.85
N HIS A 76 6.54 -5.11 -17.10
CA HIS A 76 7.31 -5.40 -15.88
C HIS A 76 6.55 -5.06 -14.58
N GLU A 77 5.24 -4.92 -14.66
CA GLU A 77 4.38 -4.44 -13.56
C GLU A 77 4.41 -5.37 -12.35
N LYS A 78 4.59 -6.69 -12.56
CA LYS A 78 4.70 -7.67 -11.46
C LYS A 78 6.00 -7.55 -10.64
N ILE A 79 6.96 -6.73 -11.03
CA ILE A 79 8.16 -6.47 -10.22
C ILE A 79 7.80 -5.71 -8.93
N GLU A 80 6.83 -4.80 -8.98
CA GLU A 80 6.38 -4.03 -7.82
C GLU A 80 5.93 -4.91 -6.64
N PRO A 81 5.00 -5.88 -6.83
CA PRO A 81 4.62 -6.78 -5.75
C PRO A 81 5.78 -7.69 -5.32
N ILE A 82 6.68 -8.10 -6.21
CA ILE A 82 7.87 -8.89 -5.81
C ILE A 82 8.73 -8.10 -4.82
N VAL A 83 9.10 -6.86 -5.17
CA VAL A 83 9.90 -5.98 -4.30
C VAL A 83 9.19 -5.74 -2.97
N SER A 84 7.86 -5.50 -3.02
CA SER A 84 7.05 -5.29 -1.83
C SER A 84 7.02 -6.53 -0.91
N SER A 85 6.92 -7.74 -1.47
CA SER A 85 6.91 -8.99 -0.69
C SER A 85 8.25 -9.26 0.03
N ILE A 86 9.38 -8.93 -0.62
CA ILE A 86 10.73 -9.05 -0.04
C ILE A 86 10.88 -8.07 1.12
N LEU A 87 10.51 -6.80 0.92
CA LEU A 87 10.59 -5.78 1.96
C LEU A 87 9.69 -6.12 3.15
N ALA A 88 8.46 -6.56 2.89
CA ALA A 88 7.55 -7.02 3.93
C ALA A 88 8.14 -8.19 4.74
N SER A 89 8.81 -9.14 4.09
CA SER A 89 9.46 -10.27 4.77
C SER A 89 10.59 -9.81 5.70
N ILE A 90 11.42 -8.86 5.26
CA ILE A 90 12.49 -8.27 6.08
C ILE A 90 11.90 -7.53 7.29
N LEU A 91 10.81 -6.77 7.09
CA LEU A 91 10.12 -6.07 8.16
C LEU A 91 9.52 -7.04 9.19
N PHE A 92 8.92 -8.13 8.73
CA PHE A 92 8.35 -9.16 9.61
C PHE A 92 9.43 -9.82 10.47
N ILE A 93 10.56 -10.22 9.89
CA ILE A 93 11.71 -10.77 10.62
C ILE A 93 12.22 -9.76 11.65
N THR A 94 12.31 -8.49 11.27
CA THR A 94 12.74 -7.41 12.18
C THR A 94 11.76 -7.25 13.35
N ALA A 95 10.46 -7.29 13.09
CA ALA A 95 9.43 -7.24 14.12
C ALA A 95 9.55 -8.41 15.12
N LEU A 96 9.78 -9.63 14.62
CA LEU A 96 10.04 -10.80 15.46
C LEU A 96 11.30 -10.64 16.31
N ALA A 97 12.37 -10.07 15.76
CA ALA A 97 13.61 -9.82 16.50
C ALA A 97 13.41 -8.82 17.65
N ILE A 98 12.67 -7.72 17.40
CA ILE A 98 12.31 -6.74 18.45
C ILE A 98 11.43 -7.40 19.51
N GLY A 99 10.39 -8.13 19.10
CA GLY A 99 9.48 -8.81 20.02
C GLY A 99 10.21 -9.84 20.89
N TYR A 100 11.10 -10.63 20.29
CA TYR A 100 11.95 -11.57 21.01
C TYR A 100 12.89 -10.87 22.00
N ALA A 101 13.52 -9.76 21.60
CA ALA A 101 14.38 -8.97 22.48
C ALA A 101 13.58 -8.39 23.67
N GLY A 102 12.37 -7.88 23.42
CA GLY A 102 11.46 -7.39 24.46
C GLY A 102 11.06 -8.49 25.46
N ILE A 103 10.62 -9.65 24.96
CA ILE A 103 10.27 -10.81 25.80
C ILE A 103 11.49 -11.28 26.62
N LYS A 104 12.66 -11.39 25.98
CA LYS A 104 13.89 -11.81 26.65
C LYS A 104 14.29 -10.84 27.76
N ALA A 105 14.20 -9.53 27.54
CA ALA A 105 14.50 -8.52 28.55
C ALA A 105 13.56 -8.61 29.76
N ILE A 106 12.27 -8.87 29.51
CA ILE A 106 11.26 -9.04 30.57
C ILE A 106 11.53 -10.31 31.39
N LEU A 107 11.78 -11.44 30.72
CA LEU A 107 11.99 -12.74 31.39
C LEU A 107 13.33 -12.82 32.14
N SER A 108 14.39 -12.24 31.57
CA SER A 108 15.73 -12.26 32.19
C SER A 108 15.87 -11.26 33.33
N LYS A 109 14.89 -10.37 33.53
CA LYS A 109 14.94 -9.20 34.43
C LYS A 109 16.13 -8.27 34.18
N GLN A 110 16.81 -8.39 33.03
CA GLN A 110 17.84 -7.47 32.59
C GLN A 110 17.18 -6.26 31.93
N ILE A 111 16.51 -5.45 32.74
CA ILE A 111 15.77 -4.29 32.27
C ILE A 111 16.62 -3.05 32.52
N SER A 112 17.18 -2.50 31.46
CA SER A 112 17.85 -1.21 31.51
C SER A 112 16.81 -0.10 31.57
N THR A 113 16.98 0.84 32.50
CA THR A 113 16.22 2.08 32.49
C THR A 113 16.72 2.97 31.36
N PRO A 114 15.84 3.41 30.43
CA PRO A 114 16.23 4.35 29.41
C PRO A 114 16.78 5.66 29.98
N GLU A 115 17.73 6.27 29.29
CA GLU A 115 18.16 7.63 29.64
C GLU A 115 17.09 8.66 29.28
N PRO A 116 16.99 9.80 30.00
CA PRO A 116 16.04 10.88 29.71
C PRO A 116 16.11 11.42 28.28
N LEU A 117 17.24 11.24 27.59
CA LEU A 117 17.41 11.57 26.18
C LEU A 117 16.32 10.92 25.29
N ALA A 118 15.86 9.72 25.64
CA ALA A 118 14.80 9.01 24.93
C ALA A 118 13.45 9.77 24.96
N ILE A 119 13.13 10.48 26.05
CA ILE A 119 11.92 11.30 26.14
C ILE A 119 11.95 12.42 25.09
N TYR A 120 13.08 13.14 24.99
CA TYR A 120 13.23 14.22 24.02
C TYR A 120 13.14 13.70 22.58
N GLY A 121 13.72 12.53 22.29
CA GLY A 121 13.56 11.86 21.00
C GLY A 121 12.11 11.52 20.67
N ALA A 122 11.33 11.05 21.65
CA ALA A 122 9.94 10.68 21.44
C ALA A 122 9.05 11.91 21.24
N ILE A 123 9.29 12.99 21.99
CA ILE A 123 8.60 14.27 21.79
C ILE A 123 8.91 14.85 20.41
N LEU A 124 10.19 14.82 20.00
CA LEU A 124 10.60 15.25 18.66
C LEU A 124 9.89 14.44 17.57
N SER A 125 9.79 13.11 17.74
CA SER A 125 9.02 12.25 16.84
C SER A 125 7.57 12.70 16.66
N ILE A 126 6.87 12.87 17.78
CA ILE A 126 5.46 13.26 17.79
C ILE A 126 5.29 14.62 17.12
N ALA A 127 6.18 15.57 17.42
CA ALA A 127 6.16 16.90 16.83
C ALA A 127 6.39 16.86 15.30
N VAL A 128 7.34 16.05 14.82
CA VAL A 128 7.62 15.90 13.38
C VAL A 128 6.44 15.22 12.68
N LYS A 129 5.90 14.11 13.21
CA LYS A 129 4.75 13.41 12.60
C LYS A 129 3.48 14.30 12.60
N GLU A 130 3.22 15.08 13.64
CA GLU A 130 2.12 16.06 13.67
C GLU A 130 2.35 17.21 12.66
N TRP A 131 3.59 17.67 12.50
CA TRP A 131 3.93 18.63 11.45
C TRP A 131 3.68 18.04 10.05
N MET A 132 4.11 16.81 9.81
CA MET A 132 3.86 16.09 8.54
C MET A 132 2.36 15.96 8.28
N TYR A 133 1.56 15.58 9.27
CA TYR A 133 0.10 15.55 9.18
C TYR A 133 -0.46 16.89 8.71
N ARG A 134 -0.13 17.99 9.40
CA ARG A 134 -0.65 19.33 9.06
C ARG A 134 -0.19 19.79 7.69
N TYR A 135 1.07 19.52 7.34
CA TYR A 135 1.65 19.86 6.05
C TYR A 135 0.93 19.13 4.91
N THR A 136 0.75 17.81 5.05
CA THR A 136 0.07 16.98 4.05
C THR A 136 -1.42 17.31 3.96
N VAL A 137 -2.15 17.53 5.08
CA VAL A 137 -3.57 17.95 5.05
C VAL A 137 -3.75 19.27 4.29
N LYS A 138 -2.88 20.26 4.55
CA LYS A 138 -2.95 21.57 3.87
C LYS A 138 -2.81 21.41 2.37
N GLY A 139 -1.85 20.59 1.93
CA GLY A 139 -1.65 20.28 0.52
C GLY A 139 -2.79 19.47 -0.09
N ALA A 140 -3.25 18.43 0.61
CA ALA A 140 -4.31 17.53 0.18
C ALA A 140 -5.63 18.28 -0.06
N LYS A 141 -5.99 19.20 0.84
CA LYS A 141 -7.16 20.08 0.68
C LYS A 141 -7.00 21.04 -0.50
N ALA A 142 -5.80 21.60 -0.70
CA ALA A 142 -5.55 22.52 -1.82
C ALA A 142 -5.70 21.85 -3.19
N ILE A 143 -5.39 20.55 -3.29
CA ILE A 143 -5.51 19.78 -4.53
C ILE A 143 -6.75 18.86 -4.57
N GLU A 144 -7.63 18.94 -3.57
CA GLU A 144 -8.81 18.07 -3.40
C GLU A 144 -8.47 16.58 -3.61
N SER A 145 -7.41 16.09 -2.96
CA SER A 145 -6.96 14.71 -3.06
C SER A 145 -7.32 13.92 -1.81
N THR A 146 -8.24 12.97 -1.96
CA THR A 146 -8.59 11.99 -0.93
C THR A 146 -7.41 11.07 -0.60
N ALA A 147 -6.60 10.72 -1.59
CA ALA A 147 -5.40 9.91 -1.41
C ALA A 147 -4.36 10.61 -0.51
N LEU A 148 -4.04 11.89 -0.76
CA LEU A 148 -3.13 12.63 0.13
C LEU A 148 -3.75 12.88 1.52
N LEU A 149 -5.08 12.99 1.63
CA LEU A 149 -5.73 13.07 2.94
C LEU A 149 -5.57 11.76 3.72
N ALA A 150 -5.69 10.61 3.05
CA ALA A 150 -5.44 9.30 3.67
C ALA A 150 -3.98 9.17 4.14
N ASP A 151 -3.01 9.58 3.30
CA ASP A 151 -1.59 9.62 3.65
C ASP A 151 -1.29 10.53 4.86
N ALA A 152 -1.94 11.69 4.92
CA ALA A 152 -1.87 12.55 6.11
C ALA A 152 -2.36 11.81 7.37
N TRP A 153 -3.53 11.18 7.32
CA TRP A 153 -4.06 10.42 8.45
C TRP A 153 -3.16 9.26 8.85
N HIS A 154 -2.45 8.67 7.90
CA HIS A 154 -1.42 7.66 8.17
C HIS A 154 -0.29 8.24 9.05
N HIS A 155 0.28 9.40 8.70
CA HIS A 155 1.27 10.08 9.56
C HIS A 155 0.76 10.35 10.99
N ARG A 156 -0.53 10.68 11.12
CA ARG A 156 -1.15 10.90 12.43
C ARG A 156 -1.33 9.61 13.22
N SER A 157 -1.65 8.51 12.54
CA SER A 157 -1.68 7.18 13.15
C SER A 157 -0.31 6.77 13.68
N ASP A 158 0.77 7.09 12.96
CA ASP A 158 2.14 6.83 13.43
C ASP A 158 2.50 7.66 14.67
N ALA A 159 2.02 8.91 14.74
CA ALA A 159 2.20 9.73 15.93
C ALA A 159 1.61 9.06 17.17
N PHE A 160 0.50 8.31 17.05
CA PHE A 160 -0.04 7.52 18.16
C PHE A 160 0.88 6.38 18.58
N SER A 161 1.56 5.72 17.64
CA SER A 161 2.58 4.71 17.95
C SER A 161 3.75 5.34 18.74
N SER A 162 4.23 6.51 18.30
CA SER A 162 5.27 7.25 19.02
C SER A 162 4.83 7.78 20.39
N ILE A 163 3.54 8.10 20.56
CA ILE A 163 2.97 8.40 21.89
C ILE A 163 3.02 7.16 22.79
N GLY A 164 2.71 5.98 22.25
CA GLY A 164 2.87 4.70 22.97
C GLY A 164 4.30 4.49 23.44
N ALA A 165 5.30 4.76 22.58
CA ALA A 165 6.71 4.72 22.94
C ALA A 165 7.06 5.73 24.05
N LEU A 166 6.59 6.97 23.93
CA LEU A 166 6.80 8.01 24.96
C LEU A 166 6.28 7.59 26.33
N LEU A 167 5.07 7.01 26.37
CA LEU A 167 4.47 6.52 27.62
C LEU A 167 5.29 5.38 28.23
N GLY A 168 5.77 4.43 27.40
CA GLY A 168 6.64 3.35 27.82
C GLY A 168 7.97 3.85 28.42
N ILE A 169 8.64 4.77 27.71
CA ILE A 169 9.91 5.38 28.12
C ILE A 169 9.74 6.17 29.42
N THR A 170 8.70 7.03 29.47
CA THR A 170 8.45 7.88 30.65
C THR A 170 8.14 7.02 31.87
N GLY A 171 7.30 5.99 31.71
CA GLY A 171 7.00 5.04 32.78
C GLY A 171 8.23 4.26 33.25
N ALA A 172 9.13 3.90 32.34
CA ALA A 172 10.40 3.25 32.68
C ALA A 172 11.31 4.15 33.53
N ILE A 173 11.38 5.45 33.20
CA ILE A 173 12.15 6.45 33.96
C ILE A 173 11.51 6.76 35.32
N MET A 174 10.18 6.70 35.43
CA MET A 174 9.44 6.93 36.68
C MET A 174 9.52 5.77 37.70
N GLY A 175 10.31 4.73 37.41
CA GLY A 175 10.54 3.62 38.33
C GLY A 175 9.85 2.30 37.95
N TYR A 176 9.27 2.20 36.75
CA TYR A 176 8.73 0.95 36.21
C TYR A 176 9.47 0.52 34.93
N PRO A 177 10.74 0.07 35.02
CA PRO A 177 11.60 -0.17 33.84
C PRO A 177 10.98 -1.09 32.79
N ILE A 178 10.10 -2.02 33.22
CA ILE A 178 9.40 -2.97 32.36
C ILE A 178 8.54 -2.32 31.27
N LEU A 179 8.12 -1.07 31.45
CA LEU A 179 7.24 -0.37 30.52
C LEU A 179 7.91 -0.05 29.17
N ASP A 180 9.25 0.10 29.12
CA ASP A 180 9.96 0.33 27.86
C ASP A 180 10.02 -0.94 26.97
N PRO A 181 10.46 -2.12 27.48
CA PRO A 181 10.34 -3.38 26.72
C PRO A 181 8.90 -3.76 26.37
N LEU A 182 7.93 -3.43 27.24
CA LEU A 182 6.52 -3.70 26.96
C LEU A 182 5.98 -2.83 25.82
N ALA A 183 6.33 -1.55 25.80
CA ALA A 183 5.99 -0.66 24.68
C ALA A 183 6.65 -1.13 23.38
N ALA A 184 7.92 -1.55 23.43
CA ALA A 184 8.62 -2.14 22.28
C ALA A 184 7.91 -3.39 21.76
N LEU A 185 7.43 -4.26 22.66
CA LEU A 185 6.67 -5.47 22.29
C LEU A 185 5.35 -5.11 21.60
N ILE A 186 4.60 -4.15 22.13
CA ILE A 186 3.35 -3.68 21.51
C ILE A 186 3.62 -3.13 20.11
N ILE A 187 4.64 -2.27 19.97
CA ILE A 187 5.03 -1.71 18.66
C ILE A 187 5.46 -2.83 17.70
N SER A 188 6.19 -3.85 18.18
CA SER A 188 6.59 -4.99 17.35
C SER A 188 5.39 -5.75 16.76
N ILE A 189 4.29 -5.89 17.53
CA ILE A 189 3.05 -6.51 17.04
C ILE A 189 2.40 -5.67 15.95
N LEU A 190 2.41 -4.33 16.10
CA LEU A 190 1.91 -3.42 15.07
C LEU A 190 2.73 -3.52 13.78
N ILE A 191 4.06 -3.53 13.88
CA ILE A 191 4.95 -3.69 12.72
C ILE A 191 4.71 -5.05 12.05
N ALA A 192 4.59 -6.12 12.84
CA ALA A 192 4.30 -7.45 12.31
C ALA A 192 2.97 -7.47 11.53
N LYS A 193 1.90 -6.87 12.07
CA LYS A 193 0.63 -6.73 11.36
C LYS A 193 0.79 -5.97 10.03
N VAL A 194 1.43 -4.80 10.06
CA VAL A 194 1.67 -3.99 8.84
C VAL A 194 2.45 -4.80 7.80
N SER A 195 3.48 -5.54 8.21
CA SER A 195 4.25 -6.37 7.29
C SER A 195 3.43 -7.52 6.68
N ILE A 196 2.54 -8.15 7.45
CA ILE A 196 1.63 -9.20 6.95
C ILE A 196 0.62 -8.61 5.95
N ASP A 197 0.08 -7.43 6.23
CA ASP A 197 -0.87 -6.76 5.34
C ASP A 197 -0.20 -6.44 3.99
N ILE A 198 1.01 -5.87 4.01
CA ILE A 198 1.81 -5.57 2.79
C ILE A 198 2.14 -6.87 2.03
N TYR A 199 2.59 -7.91 2.73
CA TYR A 199 2.90 -9.20 2.12
C TYR A 199 1.68 -9.83 1.46
N SER A 200 0.54 -9.82 2.16
CA SER A 200 -0.72 -10.39 1.64
C SER A 200 -1.19 -9.64 0.40
N GLN A 201 -1.08 -8.31 0.39
CA GLN A 201 -1.40 -7.50 -0.78
C GLN A 201 -0.48 -7.82 -1.97
N ALA A 202 0.82 -7.97 -1.72
CA ALA A 202 1.78 -8.35 -2.75
C ALA A 202 1.49 -9.73 -3.34
N ILE A 203 1.19 -10.73 -2.50
CA ILE A 203 0.82 -12.07 -2.96
C ILE A 203 -0.49 -12.04 -3.78
N ARG A 204 -1.51 -11.29 -3.33
CA ARG A 204 -2.76 -11.12 -4.08
C ARG A 204 -2.52 -10.59 -5.50
N GLN A 205 -1.63 -9.60 -5.65
CA GLN A 205 -1.27 -9.07 -6.96
C GLN A 205 -0.49 -10.08 -7.82
N LEU A 206 0.26 -11.00 -7.22
CA LEU A 206 0.99 -12.04 -7.96
C LEU A 206 0.07 -13.16 -8.47
N ILE A 207 -0.96 -13.52 -7.70
CA ILE A 207 -1.92 -14.59 -8.02
C ILE A 207 -3.13 -14.11 -8.82
N ASP A 208 -3.05 -12.94 -9.47
CA ASP A 208 -4.10 -12.38 -10.32
C ASP A 208 -5.45 -12.19 -9.58
N TYR A 209 -5.40 -11.64 -8.36
CA TYR A 209 -6.62 -11.34 -7.58
C TYR A 209 -7.57 -10.40 -8.34
N ALA A 210 -8.87 -10.63 -8.15
CA ALA A 210 -9.93 -9.88 -8.80
C ALA A 210 -9.97 -8.40 -8.37
N GLY A 211 -10.55 -7.56 -9.22
CA GLY A 211 -10.84 -6.17 -8.89
C GLY A 211 -11.91 -6.02 -7.79
N ASP A 212 -12.07 -4.80 -7.29
CA ASP A 212 -13.10 -4.48 -6.31
C ASP A 212 -14.51 -4.74 -6.86
N ALA A 213 -15.42 -5.23 -6.01
CA ALA A 213 -16.78 -5.61 -6.43
C ALA A 213 -17.55 -4.45 -7.09
N GLU A 214 -17.41 -3.23 -6.57
CA GLU A 214 -18.03 -2.03 -7.15
C GLU A 214 -17.51 -1.75 -8.57
N MET A 215 -16.21 -1.97 -8.80
CA MET A 215 -15.60 -1.79 -10.11
C MET A 215 -16.07 -2.86 -11.10
N ILE A 216 -16.10 -4.13 -10.67
CA ILE A 216 -16.61 -5.23 -11.48
C ILE A 216 -18.07 -4.98 -11.87
N GLU A 217 -18.88 -4.50 -10.93
CA GLU A 217 -20.29 -4.17 -11.22
C GLU A 217 -20.39 -2.97 -12.18
N SER A 218 -19.56 -1.94 -12.01
CA SER A 218 -19.52 -0.82 -12.99
C SER A 218 -19.18 -1.30 -14.40
N ILE A 219 -18.19 -2.20 -14.55
CA ILE A 219 -17.82 -2.80 -15.84
C ILE A 219 -18.99 -3.60 -16.40
N ARG A 220 -19.66 -4.41 -15.56
CA ARG A 220 -20.84 -5.18 -15.93
C ARG A 220 -21.94 -4.30 -16.50
N GLN A 221 -22.23 -3.18 -15.83
CA GLN A 221 -23.24 -2.22 -16.26
C GLN A 221 -22.86 -1.51 -17.57
N ASP A 222 -21.58 -1.23 -17.80
CA ASP A 222 -21.11 -0.64 -19.06
C ASP A 222 -21.27 -1.63 -20.23
N ILE A 223 -20.98 -2.91 -20.02
CA ILE A 223 -21.18 -3.97 -21.03
C ILE A 223 -22.67 -4.14 -21.35
N LEU A 224 -23.54 -4.26 -20.33
CA LEU A 224 -24.97 -4.51 -20.53
C LEU A 224 -25.74 -3.36 -21.21
N LYS A 225 -25.18 -2.15 -21.23
CA LYS A 225 -25.75 -1.01 -21.97
C LYS A 225 -25.42 -1.04 -23.46
N THR A 226 -24.50 -1.91 -23.88
CA THR A 226 -24.07 -2.01 -25.27
C THR A 226 -25.11 -2.74 -26.10
N GLU A 227 -25.62 -2.10 -27.15
CA GLU A 227 -26.59 -2.69 -28.04
C GLU A 227 -26.02 -3.95 -28.74
N GLY A 228 -26.82 -5.01 -28.82
CA GLY A 228 -26.41 -6.29 -29.40
C GLY A 228 -25.79 -7.29 -28.41
N VAL A 229 -25.42 -6.86 -27.19
CA VAL A 229 -25.05 -7.78 -26.10
C VAL A 229 -26.31 -8.36 -25.47
N ILE A 230 -26.48 -9.69 -25.53
CA ILE A 230 -27.66 -10.36 -24.97
C ILE A 230 -27.41 -10.75 -23.50
N GLN A 231 -26.25 -11.34 -23.22
CA GLN A 231 -25.84 -11.73 -21.88
C GLN A 231 -24.31 -11.72 -21.73
N ILE A 232 -23.86 -11.62 -20.48
CA ILE A 232 -22.46 -11.80 -20.09
C ILE A 232 -22.32 -13.20 -19.54
N ASP A 233 -21.59 -14.06 -20.24
CA ASP A 233 -21.38 -15.45 -19.85
C ASP A 233 -20.32 -15.54 -18.75
N ASN A 234 -19.23 -14.77 -18.92
CA ASN A 234 -18.10 -14.76 -18.00
C ASN A 234 -17.52 -13.36 -17.90
N LEU A 235 -17.14 -12.94 -16.69
CA LEU A 235 -16.42 -11.70 -16.46
C LEU A 235 -15.33 -11.94 -15.42
N LYS A 236 -14.09 -11.99 -15.87
CA LYS A 236 -12.91 -12.15 -15.04
C LYS A 236 -12.12 -10.86 -15.06
N THR A 237 -11.61 -10.48 -13.91
CA THR A 237 -10.69 -9.35 -13.78
C THR A 237 -9.46 -9.83 -13.03
N ARG A 238 -8.31 -9.26 -13.38
CA ARG A 238 -7.06 -9.47 -12.65
C ARG A 238 -6.35 -8.14 -12.46
N VAL A 239 -5.94 -7.87 -11.23
CA VAL A 239 -5.20 -6.67 -10.88
C VAL A 239 -3.71 -6.91 -11.09
N HIS A 240 -3.11 -6.13 -11.98
CA HIS A 240 -1.67 -6.08 -12.22
C HIS A 240 -1.12 -4.75 -11.71
N ALA A 241 -0.48 -4.79 -10.53
CA ALA A 241 -0.01 -3.61 -9.79
C ALA A 241 -1.12 -2.55 -9.59
N ASN A 242 -1.08 -1.45 -10.34
CA ASN A 242 -2.06 -0.36 -10.29
C ASN A 242 -3.02 -0.34 -11.50
N LYS A 243 -2.99 -1.37 -12.34
CA LYS A 243 -3.82 -1.55 -13.52
C LYS A 243 -4.62 -2.83 -13.44
N MET A 244 -5.64 -2.94 -14.27
CA MET A 244 -6.52 -4.08 -14.35
C MET A 244 -6.60 -4.61 -15.78
N TYR A 245 -6.56 -5.93 -15.92
CA TYR A 245 -6.95 -6.62 -17.14
C TYR A 245 -8.34 -7.20 -16.95
N VAL A 246 -9.15 -7.12 -18.00
CA VAL A 246 -10.53 -7.59 -18.01
C VAL A 246 -10.66 -8.63 -19.12
N ASP A 247 -11.11 -9.82 -18.78
CA ASP A 247 -11.47 -10.86 -19.75
C ASP A 247 -12.99 -11.05 -19.66
N VAL A 248 -13.69 -10.77 -20.74
CA VAL A 248 -15.15 -10.88 -20.82
C VAL A 248 -15.55 -11.84 -21.93
N GLU A 249 -16.50 -12.72 -21.61
CA GLU A 249 -17.21 -13.54 -22.57
C GLU A 249 -18.66 -13.07 -22.63
N LEU A 250 -19.14 -12.73 -23.83
CA LEU A 250 -20.48 -12.23 -24.04
C LEU A 250 -21.18 -13.00 -25.16
N SER A 251 -22.49 -13.17 -25.02
CA SER A 251 -23.31 -13.82 -26.05
C SER A 251 -24.03 -12.78 -26.92
N VAL A 252 -24.02 -13.02 -28.22
CA VAL A 252 -24.76 -12.26 -29.24
C VAL A 252 -25.69 -13.18 -30.03
N ASP A 253 -26.51 -12.62 -30.93
CA ASP A 253 -27.41 -13.41 -31.79
C ASP A 253 -26.62 -14.41 -32.65
N SER A 254 -26.99 -15.68 -32.60
CA SER A 254 -26.33 -16.77 -33.32
C SER A 254 -26.42 -16.66 -34.85
N ASN A 255 -27.34 -15.85 -35.38
CA ASN A 255 -27.49 -15.59 -36.81
C ASN A 255 -26.70 -14.36 -37.28
N MET A 256 -26.03 -13.65 -36.36
CA MET A 256 -25.25 -12.46 -36.66
C MET A 256 -24.01 -12.80 -37.48
N SER A 257 -23.61 -11.90 -38.40
CA SER A 257 -22.37 -12.07 -39.14
C SER A 257 -21.16 -11.94 -38.19
N LEU A 258 -20.06 -12.64 -38.48
CA LEU A 258 -18.82 -12.52 -37.69
C LEU A 258 -18.33 -11.07 -37.61
N THR A 259 -18.50 -10.30 -38.70
CA THR A 259 -18.13 -8.89 -38.77
C THR A 259 -18.95 -8.03 -37.81
N ASP A 260 -20.26 -8.25 -37.70
CA ASP A 260 -21.11 -7.48 -36.78
C ASP A 260 -20.85 -7.88 -35.33
N ALA A 261 -20.66 -9.18 -35.07
CA ALA A 261 -20.28 -9.69 -33.76
C ALA A 261 -18.92 -9.13 -33.30
N HIS A 262 -17.95 -9.03 -34.21
CA HIS A 262 -16.66 -8.41 -33.94
C HIS A 262 -16.80 -6.91 -33.65
N ALA A 263 -17.66 -6.19 -34.37
CA ALA A 263 -17.91 -4.77 -34.12
C ALA A 263 -18.51 -4.53 -32.72
N ILE A 264 -19.40 -5.41 -32.25
CA ILE A 264 -19.92 -5.36 -30.87
C ILE A 264 -18.77 -5.60 -29.86
N ALA A 265 -17.94 -6.61 -30.10
CA ALA A 265 -16.80 -6.91 -29.24
C ALA A 265 -15.82 -5.73 -29.13
N GLU A 266 -15.47 -5.14 -30.27
CA GLU A 266 -14.60 -3.96 -30.36
C GLU A 266 -15.24 -2.74 -29.67
N HIS A 267 -16.56 -2.58 -29.77
CA HIS A 267 -17.26 -1.51 -29.07
C HIS A 267 -17.20 -1.69 -27.55
N VAL A 268 -17.45 -2.91 -27.05
CA VAL A 268 -17.34 -3.25 -25.61
C VAL A 268 -15.92 -3.01 -25.11
N HIS A 269 -14.91 -3.51 -25.85
CA HIS A 269 -13.50 -3.29 -25.56
C HIS A 269 -13.18 -1.79 -25.38
N ASN A 270 -13.57 -0.98 -26.37
CA ASN A 270 -13.32 0.47 -26.36
C ASN A 270 -14.05 1.19 -25.23
N ILE A 271 -15.30 0.81 -24.93
CA ILE A 271 -16.09 1.39 -23.84
C ILE A 271 -15.39 1.16 -22.50
N ILE A 272 -14.97 -0.07 -22.24
CA ILE A 272 -14.34 -0.44 -20.98
C ILE A 272 -13.03 0.33 -20.80
N GLU A 273 -12.14 0.32 -21.81
CA GLU A 273 -10.85 1.02 -21.71
C GLU A 273 -11.00 2.55 -21.61
N THR A 274 -12.04 3.12 -22.24
CA THR A 274 -12.27 4.58 -22.21
C THR A 274 -12.93 5.04 -20.91
N ASN A 275 -13.96 4.33 -20.43
CA ASN A 275 -14.71 4.72 -19.23
C ASN A 275 -13.91 4.42 -17.96
N GLN A 276 -13.14 3.33 -17.97
CA GLN A 276 -12.46 2.80 -16.80
C GLN A 276 -10.94 3.03 -16.89
N LYS A 277 -10.48 4.20 -16.43
CA LYS A 277 -9.06 4.63 -16.51
C LYS A 277 -8.05 3.66 -15.87
N ASN A 278 -8.51 2.79 -14.99
CA ASN A 278 -7.70 1.80 -14.30
C ASN A 278 -7.58 0.49 -15.09
N VAL A 279 -8.41 0.27 -16.11
CA VAL A 279 -8.28 -0.84 -17.04
C VAL A 279 -7.17 -0.52 -18.03
N LYS A 280 -6.22 -1.44 -18.19
CA LYS A 280 -5.12 -1.35 -19.16
C LYS A 280 -5.47 -2.06 -20.46
N HIS A 281 -6.15 -3.20 -20.34
CA HIS A 281 -6.60 -3.95 -21.50
C HIS A 281 -7.88 -4.74 -21.21
N CYS A 282 -8.79 -4.80 -22.17
CA CYS A 282 -9.95 -5.68 -22.14
C CYS A 282 -9.94 -6.70 -23.28
N MET A 283 -9.89 -8.00 -22.99
CA MET A 283 -10.10 -9.04 -23.98
C MET A 283 -11.59 -9.40 -24.03
N VAL A 284 -12.18 -9.39 -25.23
CA VAL A 284 -13.60 -9.70 -25.43
C VAL A 284 -13.72 -10.93 -26.32
N HIS A 285 -14.30 -12.00 -25.77
CA HIS A 285 -14.68 -13.19 -26.51
C HIS A 285 -16.19 -13.19 -26.75
N VAL A 286 -16.61 -13.53 -27.98
CA VAL A 286 -18.01 -13.51 -28.38
C VAL A 286 -18.49 -14.93 -28.64
N ASN A 287 -19.57 -15.30 -27.95
CA ASN A 287 -20.26 -16.57 -28.07
C ASN A 287 -21.59 -16.37 -28.82
N PRO A 288 -22.05 -17.36 -29.61
CA PRO A 288 -23.43 -17.37 -30.08
C PRO A 288 -24.37 -17.75 -28.94
N LEU A 289 -25.54 -17.11 -28.88
CA LEU A 289 -26.56 -17.41 -27.87
C LEU A 289 -26.90 -18.92 -27.86
N GLY A 290 -26.80 -19.53 -26.67
CA GLY A 290 -27.10 -20.95 -26.46
C GLY A 290 -25.92 -21.91 -26.64
N SER A 291 -24.69 -21.41 -26.86
CA SER A 291 -23.49 -22.28 -26.86
C SER A 291 -23.05 -22.78 -25.48
N HIS A 292 -23.60 -22.21 -24.41
CA HIS A 292 -23.33 -22.64 -23.03
C HIS A 292 -24.32 -23.73 -22.58
N GLU A 293 -24.15 -24.93 -23.10
CA GLU A 293 -24.48 -26.16 -22.36
C GLU A 293 -23.14 -26.82 -21.97
N SER A 294 -22.89 -26.92 -20.67
CA SER A 294 -21.77 -27.62 -19.99
C SER A 294 -20.38 -26.96 -19.96
N GLU A 295 -20.07 -26.32 -18.82
CA GLU A 295 -18.82 -26.52 -18.07
C GLU A 295 -19.14 -26.84 -16.60
#